data_AF-A0A1E7Q3R8-F1
#
_entry.id   AF-A0A1E7Q3R8-F1
#
_cell.length_a   1.000
_cell.length_b   1.000
_cell.length_c   1.000
_cell.angle_alpha   90.00
_cell.angle_beta   90.00
_cell.angle_gamma   90.00
#
_symmetry.space_group_name_H-M   'P 1'
#
loop_
_entity.id
_entity.type
_entity.pdbx_description
1 polymer ?
#
loop_
_entity_poly.entity_id
_entity_poly.type
_entity_poly.pdbx_seq_one_letter_code
_entity_poly.pdbx_strand_id
1 'polypeptide(L)'
;MQSPPLPVNEAERLNALLQSKLLDSPAEQRFDRITALVKSIFDCDIVLISLLDAKRQWFKSKQGLDVAETERSISFCGYTILEDGMMMVPDALQDPRFADNPLVQNSPYIRFYAGMPLRSPDGYNLGTLCLIDSKSRSLDQQQQHMLQQFAEMIESEIMQTITLLHNVQLDHTLEDVLATEDKLRAVIATNQLATWKWNVQTGITQFSPRWAELVGYSLKQLQPTTIQTWWSLLHPDDREISNQAMQQHFAGQTEFYHCEVRMRHFNGQWIWVRERGQVIKWDLQQNPC
;
A
#
# COMPACT_ATOMS: atom_id res chain seq x y z
N MET A 1 -0.93 19.00 36.27
CA MET A 1 -1.42 18.36 35.02
C MET A 1 -0.30 17.62 34.30
N GLN A 2 -0.55 16.36 33.96
CA GLN A 2 0.34 15.55 33.12
C GLN A 2 -0.18 15.61 31.68
N SER A 3 0.71 15.81 30.70
CA SER A 3 0.34 15.65 29.29
C SER A 3 0.43 14.18 28.90
N PRO A 4 -0.43 13.69 27.99
CA PRO A 4 -0.34 12.32 27.52
C PRO A 4 1.01 12.09 26.83
N PRO A 5 1.71 10.98 27.14
CA PRO A 5 2.92 10.63 26.44
C PRO A 5 2.62 10.29 24.97
N LEU A 6 3.67 10.24 24.15
CA LEU A 6 3.56 9.77 22.77
C LEU A 6 3.76 8.25 22.72
N PRO A 7 2.99 7.52 21.88
CA PRO A 7 3.29 6.14 21.52
C PRO A 7 4.72 5.98 20.98
N VAL A 8 5.32 4.81 21.16
CA VAL A 8 6.66 4.49 20.62
C VAL A 8 6.69 4.55 19.08
N ASN A 9 5.57 4.20 18.46
CA ASN A 9 5.33 4.18 17.01
C ASN A 9 4.58 5.43 16.51
N GLU A 10 4.77 6.59 17.14
CA GLU A 10 4.01 7.81 16.82
C GLU A 10 4.19 8.26 15.37
N ALA A 11 5.39 8.10 14.79
CA ALA A 11 5.65 8.51 13.41
C ALA A 11 4.82 7.68 12.41
N GLU A 12 4.79 6.36 12.60
CA GLU A 12 4.03 5.42 11.78
C GLU A 12 2.52 5.63 11.97
N ARG A 13 2.08 5.85 13.21
CA ARG A 13 0.67 6.14 13.53
C ARG A 13 0.19 7.43 12.86
N LEU A 14 1.00 8.49 12.87
CA LEU A 14 0.70 9.75 12.18
C LEU A 14 0.64 9.55 10.67
N ASN A 15 1.56 8.76 10.10
CA ASN A 15 1.50 8.43 8.68
C ASN A 15 0.20 7.67 8.33
N ALA A 16 -0.18 6.68 9.14
CA ALA A 16 -1.45 5.95 8.95
C ALA A 16 -2.67 6.88 9.06
N LEU A 17 -2.65 7.85 9.99
CA LEU A 17 -3.71 8.86 10.09
C LEU A 17 -3.78 9.74 8.84
N LEU A 18 -2.65 10.20 8.31
CA LEU A 18 -2.60 10.99 7.08
C LEU A 18 -3.09 10.19 5.86
N GLN A 19 -2.69 8.92 5.76
CA GLN A 19 -3.12 8.01 4.69
C GLN A 19 -4.62 7.74 4.71
N SER A 20 -5.27 7.78 5.89
CA SER A 20 -6.73 7.67 5.98
C SER A 20 -7.50 8.77 5.26
N LYS A 21 -6.87 9.94 5.03
CA LYS A 21 -7.49 11.17 4.51
C LYS A 21 -8.72 11.64 5.30
N LEU A 22 -8.87 11.21 6.56
CA LEU A 22 -9.99 11.60 7.42
C LEU A 22 -9.69 12.87 8.22
N LEU A 23 -8.43 13.16 8.53
CA LEU A 23 -8.03 14.38 9.23
C LEU A 23 -8.33 15.62 8.35
N ASP A 24 -8.85 16.69 8.95
CA ASP A 24 -9.21 17.96 8.28
C ASP A 24 -10.19 17.83 7.10
N SER A 25 -10.92 16.71 7.03
CA SER A 25 -11.95 16.52 6.01
C SER A 25 -13.34 16.98 6.51
N PRO A 26 -14.30 17.25 5.62
CA PRO A 26 -15.66 17.63 6.03
C PRO A 26 -16.32 16.59 6.93
N ALA A 27 -17.35 17.01 7.67
CA ALA A 27 -18.21 16.09 8.41
C ALA A 27 -18.88 15.08 7.46
N GLU A 28 -18.99 13.83 7.89
CA GLU A 28 -19.57 12.77 7.08
C GLU A 28 -20.71 12.07 7.81
N GLN A 29 -21.86 11.99 7.14
CA GLN A 29 -23.10 11.50 7.73
C GLN A 29 -22.99 10.09 8.32
N ARG A 30 -22.13 9.23 7.75
CA ARG A 30 -21.88 7.86 8.26
C ARG A 30 -21.33 7.86 9.69
N PHE A 31 -20.41 8.76 10.01
CA PHE A 31 -19.84 8.90 11.35
C PHE A 31 -20.82 9.61 12.30
N ASP A 32 -21.52 10.64 11.80
CA ASP A 32 -22.51 11.38 12.59
C ASP A 32 -23.70 10.52 13.02
N ARG A 33 -24.14 9.59 12.17
CA ARG A 33 -25.18 8.62 12.52
C ARG A 33 -24.74 7.74 13.69
N ILE A 34 -23.50 7.27 13.68
CA ILE A 34 -22.97 6.41 14.75
C ILE A 34 -22.88 7.20 16.05
N THR A 35 -22.28 8.40 16.06
CA THR A 35 -22.16 9.19 17.29
C THR A 35 -23.52 9.62 17.84
N ALA A 36 -24.51 9.91 16.99
CA ALA A 36 -25.88 10.20 17.41
C ALA A 36 -26.57 8.99 18.06
N LEU A 37 -26.41 7.79 17.49
CA LEU A 37 -26.94 6.56 18.07
C LEU A 37 -26.27 6.23 19.41
N VAL A 38 -24.94 6.32 19.47
CA VAL A 38 -24.18 6.12 20.70
C VAL A 38 -24.64 7.10 21.77
N LYS A 39 -24.79 8.40 21.44
CA LYS A 39 -25.30 9.39 22.39
C LYS A 39 -26.69 9.02 22.92
N SER A 40 -27.60 8.61 22.04
CA SER A 40 -28.96 8.24 22.43
C SER A 40 -29.04 6.97 23.28
N ILE A 41 -28.18 5.98 23.02
CA ILE A 41 -28.19 4.69 23.71
C ILE A 41 -27.53 4.80 25.08
N PHE A 42 -26.40 5.51 25.14
CA PHE A 42 -25.67 5.67 26.37
C PHE A 42 -26.22 6.81 27.23
N ASP A 43 -26.98 7.75 26.69
CA ASP A 43 -27.50 8.93 27.40
C ASP A 43 -26.36 9.69 28.12
N CYS A 44 -25.43 10.21 27.32
CA CYS A 44 -24.29 10.99 27.80
C CYS A 44 -24.26 12.38 27.18
N ASP A 45 -23.66 13.34 27.89
CA ASP A 45 -23.61 14.73 27.46
C ASP A 45 -22.88 14.90 26.12
N ILE A 46 -21.75 14.19 25.94
CA ILE A 46 -20.86 14.37 24.80
C ILE A 46 -20.43 13.00 24.23
N VAL A 47 -20.48 12.87 22.90
CA VAL A 47 -19.92 11.72 22.16
C VAL A 47 -19.08 12.22 21.00
N LEU A 48 -17.86 11.70 20.87
CA LEU A 48 -16.91 12.16 19.86
C LEU A 48 -16.29 10.96 19.13
N ILE A 49 -16.10 11.12 17.82
CA ILE A 49 -15.05 10.41 17.08
C ILE A 49 -13.90 11.40 16.94
N SER A 50 -12.80 11.08 17.60
CA SER A 50 -11.68 11.96 17.86
C SER A 50 -10.44 11.41 17.19
N LEU A 51 -9.86 12.13 16.22
CA LEU A 51 -8.62 11.77 15.54
C LEU A 51 -7.45 12.52 16.17
N LEU A 52 -6.37 11.81 16.47
CA LEU A 52 -5.23 12.36 17.21
C LEU A 52 -4.09 12.69 16.28
N ASP A 53 -3.86 13.99 16.07
CA ASP A 53 -2.74 14.54 15.32
C ASP A 53 -1.55 14.82 16.26
N ALA A 54 -0.43 15.28 15.72
CA ALA A 54 0.80 15.51 16.48
C ALA A 54 0.62 16.48 17.66
N LYS A 55 -0.19 17.54 17.47
CA LYS A 55 -0.36 18.62 18.46
C LYS A 55 -1.80 18.83 18.93
N ARG A 56 -2.77 18.26 18.23
CA ARG A 56 -4.19 18.48 18.47
C ARG A 56 -4.99 17.19 18.43
N GLN A 57 -6.17 17.30 18.99
CA GLN A 57 -7.23 16.33 18.91
C GLN A 57 -8.32 16.93 18.03
N TRP A 58 -8.59 16.34 16.87
CA TRP A 58 -9.54 16.86 15.89
C TRP A 58 -10.80 15.98 15.83
N PHE A 59 -11.99 16.57 15.77
CA PHE A 59 -13.24 15.82 15.86
C PHE A 59 -13.84 15.52 14.49
N LYS A 60 -13.77 14.24 14.09
CA LYS A 60 -14.39 13.76 12.84
C LYS A 60 -15.91 13.75 12.91
N SER A 61 -16.43 13.48 14.10
CA SER A 61 -17.85 13.57 14.41
C SER A 61 -17.99 13.95 15.88
N LYS A 62 -19.01 14.77 16.19
CA LYS A 62 -19.21 15.30 17.54
C LYS A 62 -20.69 15.49 17.84
N GLN A 63 -21.08 15.14 19.05
CA GLN A 63 -22.42 15.37 19.60
C GLN A 63 -22.27 16.04 20.96
N GLY A 64 -22.99 17.14 21.21
CA GLY A 64 -22.95 17.85 22.50
C GLY A 64 -21.72 18.74 22.74
N LEU A 65 -20.92 19.01 21.71
CA LEU A 65 -19.74 19.89 21.79
C LEU A 65 -19.60 20.74 20.53
N ASP A 66 -19.41 22.05 20.69
CA ASP A 66 -19.39 23.00 19.57
C ASP A 66 -18.01 23.20 18.93
N VAL A 67 -16.93 22.98 19.68
CA VAL A 67 -15.56 23.12 19.15
C VAL A 67 -15.21 22.01 18.15
N ALA A 68 -14.32 22.29 17.20
CA ALA A 68 -13.89 21.32 16.19
C ALA A 68 -12.64 20.53 16.59
N GLU A 69 -11.85 21.07 17.52
CA GLU A 69 -10.62 20.47 18.01
C GLU A 69 -10.25 21.00 19.39
N THR A 70 -9.33 20.31 20.05
CA THR A 70 -8.67 20.72 21.30
C THR A 70 -7.18 20.43 21.24
N GLU A 71 -6.38 21.00 22.14
CA GLU A 71 -4.97 20.63 22.24
C GLU A 71 -4.81 19.15 22.66
N ARG A 72 -3.80 18.46 22.11
CA ARG A 72 -3.50 17.08 22.50
C ARG A 72 -3.02 16.98 23.95
N SER A 73 -2.30 18.00 24.41
CA SER A 73 -1.77 18.13 25.78
C SER A 73 -2.84 17.98 26.86
N ILE A 74 -4.09 18.36 26.56
CA ILE A 74 -5.24 18.32 27.47
C ILE A 74 -6.23 17.19 27.16
N SER A 75 -5.93 16.33 26.19
CA SER A 75 -6.85 15.31 25.72
C SER A 75 -6.84 14.05 26.60
N PHE A 76 -8.02 13.52 26.88
CA PHE A 76 -8.19 12.18 27.45
C PHE A 76 -7.84 11.11 26.42
N CYS A 77 -8.23 11.33 25.16
CA CYS A 77 -7.99 10.40 24.06
C CYS A 77 -6.49 10.16 23.85
N GLY A 78 -5.63 11.16 24.12
CA GLY A 78 -4.18 11.01 24.03
C GLY A 78 -3.63 9.91 24.94
N TYR A 79 -4.29 9.63 26.06
CA TYR A 79 -3.98 8.47 26.91
C TYR A 79 -4.62 7.19 26.39
N THR A 80 -5.84 7.26 25.84
CA THR A 80 -6.55 6.08 25.31
C THR A 80 -5.80 5.40 24.17
N ILE A 81 -5.18 6.16 23.26
CA ILE A 81 -4.49 5.56 22.10
C ILE A 81 -3.18 4.82 22.45
N LEU A 82 -2.74 4.88 23.70
CA LEU A 82 -1.51 4.23 24.16
C LEU A 82 -1.69 2.72 24.34
N GLU A 83 -2.93 2.26 24.45
CA GLU A 83 -3.30 0.87 24.66
C GLU A 83 -4.41 0.47 23.68
N ASP A 84 -4.60 -0.83 23.46
CA ASP A 84 -5.65 -1.35 22.57
C ASP A 84 -7.01 -1.51 23.27
N GLY A 85 -7.02 -1.38 24.59
CA GLY A 85 -8.21 -1.57 25.43
C GLY A 85 -9.01 -0.29 25.69
N MET A 86 -10.21 -0.47 26.23
CA MET A 86 -11.02 0.66 26.70
C MET A 86 -10.31 1.38 27.86
N MET A 87 -10.23 2.71 27.78
CA MET A 87 -9.89 3.54 28.93
C MET A 87 -11.17 4.07 29.56
N MET A 88 -11.46 3.68 30.81
CA MET A 88 -12.58 4.19 31.59
C MET A 88 -12.09 5.00 32.78
N VAL A 89 -12.65 6.20 32.95
CA VAL A 89 -12.41 7.11 34.05
C VAL A 89 -13.79 7.44 34.67
N PRO A 90 -14.17 6.76 35.77
CA PRO A 90 -15.48 6.95 36.37
C PRO A 90 -15.71 8.36 36.94
N ASP A 91 -14.65 8.95 37.50
CA ASP A 91 -14.61 10.32 37.99
C ASP A 91 -13.21 10.94 37.79
N ALA A 92 -13.11 11.89 36.87
CA ALA A 92 -11.88 12.57 36.49
C ALA A 92 -11.30 13.46 37.60
N LEU A 93 -12.09 13.86 38.60
CA LEU A 93 -11.58 14.56 39.79
C LEU A 93 -10.77 13.64 40.71
N GLN A 94 -11.02 12.33 40.65
CA GLN A 94 -10.33 11.33 41.45
C GLN A 94 -9.16 10.68 40.70
N ASP A 95 -9.03 10.94 39.40
CA ASP A 95 -7.96 10.38 38.57
C ASP A 95 -6.75 11.33 38.56
N PRO A 96 -5.57 10.92 39.06
CA PRO A 96 -4.38 11.77 39.11
C PRO A 96 -3.92 12.30 37.74
N ARG A 97 -4.28 11.62 36.64
CA ARG A 97 -3.94 12.07 35.28
C ARG A 97 -4.76 13.29 34.87
N PHE A 98 -6.00 13.40 35.36
CA PHE A 98 -7.01 14.33 34.86
C PHE A 98 -7.52 15.33 35.88
N ALA A 99 -7.26 15.15 37.18
CA ALA A 99 -7.78 16.01 38.24
C ALA A 99 -7.47 17.49 37.98
N ASP A 100 -6.25 17.83 37.56
CA ASP A 100 -5.85 19.22 37.25
C ASP A 100 -6.15 19.66 35.79
N ASN A 101 -6.84 18.84 35.00
CA ASN A 101 -7.07 19.12 33.58
C ASN A 101 -8.05 20.30 33.42
N PRO A 102 -7.77 21.30 32.55
CA PRO A 102 -8.68 22.42 32.29
C PRO A 102 -10.12 22.00 31.93
N LEU A 103 -10.30 20.88 31.24
CA LEU A 103 -11.62 20.37 30.84
C LEU A 103 -12.40 19.75 32.02
N VAL A 104 -11.71 19.44 33.12
CA VAL A 104 -12.30 18.91 34.37
C VAL A 104 -12.59 20.06 35.34
N GLN A 105 -11.65 21.00 35.44
CA GLN A 105 -11.71 22.14 36.36
C GLN A 105 -12.62 23.27 35.86
N ASN A 106 -12.69 23.46 34.55
CA ASN A 106 -13.54 24.45 33.89
C ASN A 106 -14.56 23.75 32.99
N SER A 107 -15.44 24.54 32.35
CA SER A 107 -16.36 24.03 31.33
C SER A 107 -15.61 23.16 30.30
N PRO A 108 -16.10 21.94 29.99
CA PRO A 108 -17.44 21.42 30.29
C PRO A 108 -17.59 20.67 31.64
N TYR A 109 -16.60 20.73 32.52
CA TYR A 109 -16.59 20.05 33.83
C TYR A 109 -16.68 18.52 33.70
N ILE A 110 -15.84 17.94 32.86
CA ILE A 110 -15.79 16.49 32.63
C ILE A 110 -15.63 15.75 33.96
N ARG A 111 -16.50 14.77 34.22
CA ARG A 111 -16.39 13.83 35.33
C ARG A 111 -16.21 12.43 34.82
N PHE A 112 -17.04 11.98 33.88
CA PHE A 112 -16.90 10.66 33.31
C PHE A 112 -16.25 10.71 31.93
N TYR A 113 -15.37 9.75 31.66
CA TYR A 113 -14.83 9.47 30.33
C TYR A 113 -14.78 7.96 30.10
N ALA A 114 -15.25 7.51 28.94
CA ALA A 114 -14.96 6.17 28.43
C ALA A 114 -14.55 6.26 26.96
N GLY A 115 -13.36 5.78 26.63
CA GLY A 115 -12.81 5.85 25.28
C GLY A 115 -12.40 4.48 24.77
N MET A 116 -12.82 4.15 23.56
CA MET A 116 -12.30 3.04 22.77
C MET A 116 -11.35 3.56 21.71
N PRO A 117 -10.13 2.99 21.57
CA PRO A 117 -9.26 3.32 20.45
C PRO A 117 -9.88 2.89 19.13
N LEU A 118 -9.58 3.64 18.06
CA LEU A 118 -9.98 3.36 16.69
C LEU A 118 -8.73 3.08 15.86
N ARG A 119 -8.63 1.88 15.30
CA ARG A 119 -7.44 1.40 14.61
C ARG A 119 -7.54 1.54 13.10
N SER A 120 -6.38 1.77 12.47
CA SER A 120 -6.20 1.55 11.04
C SER A 120 -6.15 0.05 10.72
N PRO A 121 -6.29 -0.35 9.44
CA PRO A 121 -6.10 -1.73 9.01
C PRO A 121 -4.73 -2.32 9.38
N ASP A 122 -3.71 -1.46 9.48
CA ASP A 122 -2.34 -1.84 9.86
C ASP A 122 -2.15 -1.91 11.39
N GLY A 123 -3.20 -1.69 12.17
CA GLY A 123 -3.20 -1.81 13.63
C GLY A 123 -2.77 -0.55 14.39
N TYR A 124 -2.67 0.62 13.74
CA TYR A 124 -2.31 1.86 14.42
C TYR A 124 -3.53 2.57 15.02
N ASN A 125 -3.47 2.94 16.30
CA ASN A 125 -4.52 3.72 16.97
C ASN A 125 -4.59 5.16 16.41
N LEU A 126 -5.50 5.42 15.48
CA LEU A 126 -5.64 6.72 14.82
C LEU A 126 -6.32 7.76 15.72
N GLY A 127 -7.15 7.28 16.64
CA GLY A 127 -8.06 8.12 17.40
C GLY A 127 -8.91 7.31 18.38
N THR A 128 -10.05 7.86 18.78
CA THR A 128 -10.99 7.21 19.70
C THR A 128 -12.45 7.47 19.36
N LEU A 129 -13.32 6.53 19.72
CA LEU A 129 -14.71 6.80 20.02
C LEU A 129 -14.80 7.02 21.53
N CYS A 130 -15.28 8.18 21.98
CA CYS A 130 -15.39 8.45 23.40
C CYS A 130 -16.74 9.03 23.84
N LEU A 131 -17.13 8.63 25.05
CA LEU A 131 -18.25 9.13 25.83
C LEU A 131 -17.71 10.05 26.92
N ILE A 132 -18.34 11.20 27.09
CA ILE A 132 -17.96 12.21 28.08
C ILE A 132 -19.24 12.70 28.77
N ASP A 133 -19.18 12.83 30.09
CA ASP A 133 -20.31 13.30 30.90
C ASP A 133 -19.84 14.24 32.02
N SER A 134 -20.69 15.21 32.37
CA SER A 134 -20.49 16.12 33.50
C SER A 134 -20.78 15.46 34.85
N LYS A 135 -21.33 14.23 34.86
CA LYS A 135 -21.58 13.42 36.06
C LYS A 135 -20.68 12.19 36.08
N SER A 136 -20.32 11.74 37.28
CA SER A 136 -19.59 10.49 37.45
C SER A 136 -20.47 9.28 37.11
N ARG A 137 -19.87 8.28 36.47
CA ARG A 137 -20.58 7.12 35.92
C ARG A 137 -19.64 5.91 35.81
N SER A 138 -20.21 4.71 35.75
CA SER A 138 -19.54 3.51 35.29
C SER A 138 -20.32 2.85 34.16
N LEU A 139 -19.63 2.05 33.35
CA LEU A 139 -20.25 1.16 32.36
C LEU A 139 -20.20 -0.27 32.86
N ASP A 140 -21.34 -0.97 32.80
CA ASP A 140 -21.36 -2.41 33.02
C ASP A 140 -20.71 -3.17 31.83
N GLN A 141 -20.55 -4.49 31.96
CA GLN A 141 -19.91 -5.30 30.90
C GLN A 141 -20.68 -5.27 29.58
N GLN A 142 -22.00 -5.16 29.61
CA GLN A 142 -22.83 -5.11 28.41
C GLN A 142 -22.64 -3.77 27.68
N GLN A 143 -22.63 -2.67 28.42
CA GLN A 143 -22.37 -1.33 27.91
C GLN A 143 -20.94 -1.19 27.37
N GLN A 144 -19.95 -1.79 28.05
CA GLN A 144 -18.57 -1.82 27.56
C GLN A 144 -18.46 -2.57 26.24
N HIS A 145 -19.06 -3.75 26.15
CA HIS A 145 -19.09 -4.54 24.92
C HIS A 145 -19.80 -3.79 23.79
N MET A 146 -20.91 -3.11 24.09
CA MET A 146 -21.63 -2.32 23.10
C MET A 146 -20.81 -1.13 22.58
N LEU A 147 -20.07 -0.44 23.44
CA LEU A 147 -19.19 0.65 23.01
C LEU A 147 -18.05 0.14 22.12
N GLN A 148 -17.50 -1.04 22.43
CA GLN A 148 -16.54 -1.72 21.57
C GLN A 148 -17.14 -2.03 20.19
N GLN A 149 -18.36 -2.56 20.11
CA GLN A 149 -19.02 -2.84 18.83
C GLN A 149 -19.21 -1.57 17.99
N PHE A 150 -19.56 -0.44 18.60
CA PHE A 150 -19.63 0.83 17.88
C PHE A 150 -18.26 1.30 17.37
N ALA A 151 -17.20 1.11 18.17
CA ALA A 151 -15.84 1.40 17.73
C ALA A 151 -15.45 0.52 16.52
N GLU A 152 -15.76 -0.78 16.55
CA GLU A 152 -15.52 -1.71 15.44
C GLU A 152 -16.30 -1.32 14.16
N MET A 153 -17.53 -0.80 14.29
CA MET A 153 -18.28 -0.24 13.15
C MET A 153 -17.56 0.97 12.54
N ILE A 154 -17.01 1.86 13.37
CA ILE A 154 -16.24 3.02 12.90
C ILE A 154 -14.93 2.57 12.25
N GLU A 155 -14.23 1.60 12.84
CA GLU A 155 -13.03 0.97 12.25
C GLU A 155 -13.34 0.39 10.86
N SER A 156 -14.50 -0.25 10.67
CA SER A 156 -14.93 -0.76 9.36
C SER A 156 -15.11 0.37 8.32
N GLU A 157 -15.72 1.50 8.70
CA GLU A 157 -15.87 2.67 7.81
C GLU A 157 -14.52 3.30 7.45
N ILE A 158 -13.58 3.34 8.40
CA ILE A 158 -12.21 3.79 8.18
C ILE A 158 -11.51 2.85 7.18
N MET A 159 -11.60 1.53 7.41
CA MET A 159 -11.03 0.51 6.56
C MET A 159 -11.55 0.61 5.13
N GLN A 160 -12.87 0.72 4.95
CA GLN A 160 -13.49 0.88 3.63
C GLN A 160 -12.94 2.09 2.89
N THR A 161 -12.77 3.22 3.57
CA THR A 161 -12.21 4.45 2.99
C THR A 161 -10.79 4.24 2.51
N ILE A 162 -9.94 3.64 3.34
CA ILE A 162 -8.54 3.35 3.02
C ILE A 162 -8.45 2.36 1.84
N THR A 163 -9.26 1.31 1.83
CA THR A 163 -9.32 0.34 0.73
C THR A 163 -9.72 1.00 -0.58
N LEU A 164 -10.74 1.87 -0.58
CA LEU A 164 -11.14 2.60 -1.79
C LEU A 164 -10.03 3.49 -2.32
N LEU A 165 -9.32 4.21 -1.44
CA LEU A 165 -8.17 5.03 -1.83
C LEU A 165 -7.04 4.20 -2.43
N HIS A 166 -6.75 3.03 -1.84
CA HIS A 166 -5.75 2.11 -2.38
C HIS A 166 -6.15 1.56 -3.77
N ASN A 167 -7.42 1.23 -3.98
CA ASN A 167 -7.88 0.73 -5.28
C ASN A 167 -7.72 1.79 -6.38
N VAL A 168 -8.09 3.04 -6.11
CA VAL A 168 -7.89 4.15 -7.07
C VAL A 168 -6.41 4.35 -7.39
N GLN A 169 -5.52 4.23 -6.40
CA GLN A 169 -4.08 4.32 -6.62
C GLN A 169 -3.55 3.16 -7.47
N LEU A 170 -4.06 1.95 -7.26
CA LEU A 170 -3.71 0.76 -8.04
C LEU A 170 -4.15 0.89 -9.50
N ASP A 171 -5.34 1.42 -9.76
CA ASP A 171 -5.84 1.65 -11.12
C ASP A 171 -4.93 2.61 -11.89
N HIS A 172 -4.54 3.74 -11.29
CA HIS A 172 -3.59 4.67 -11.92
C HIS A 172 -2.21 4.05 -12.17
N THR A 173 -1.71 3.26 -11.21
CA THR A 173 -0.43 2.56 -11.38
C THR A 173 -0.50 1.55 -12.53
N LEU A 174 -1.63 0.86 -12.68
CA LEU A 174 -1.85 -0.07 -13.78
C LEU A 174 -1.90 0.65 -15.14
N GLU A 175 -2.60 1.78 -15.22
CA GLU A 175 -2.63 2.65 -16.42
C GLU A 175 -1.23 3.09 -16.84
N ASP A 176 -0.40 3.54 -15.89
CA ASP A 176 0.98 3.97 -16.14
C ASP A 176 1.87 2.82 -16.66
N VAL A 177 1.69 1.61 -16.10
CA VAL A 177 2.41 0.41 -16.55
C VAL A 177 2.00 0.04 -17.97
N LEU A 178 0.70 0.05 -18.28
CA LEU A 178 0.19 -0.25 -19.63
C LEU A 178 0.66 0.78 -20.66
N ALA A 179 0.61 2.07 -20.32
CA ALA A 179 1.12 3.14 -21.18
C ALA A 179 2.63 2.99 -21.45
N THR A 180 3.39 2.56 -20.44
CA THR A 180 4.82 2.27 -20.59
C THR A 180 5.06 1.07 -21.51
N GLU A 181 4.27 0.00 -21.37
CA GLU A 181 4.36 -1.17 -22.24
C GLU A 181 4.07 -0.82 -23.71
N ASP A 182 3.01 -0.06 -23.96
CA ASP A 182 2.63 0.38 -25.31
C ASP A 182 3.72 1.26 -25.95
N LYS A 183 4.32 2.15 -25.16
CA LYS A 183 5.46 2.97 -25.61
C LYS A 183 6.65 2.11 -26.00
N LEU A 184 7.00 1.10 -25.21
CA LEU A 184 8.09 0.17 -25.52
C LEU A 184 7.80 -0.64 -26.79
N ARG A 185 6.57 -1.14 -26.95
CA ARG A 185 6.14 -1.85 -28.16
C ARG A 185 6.20 -0.95 -29.40
N ALA A 186 5.77 0.30 -29.29
CA ALA A 186 5.83 1.26 -30.38
C ALA A 186 7.28 1.56 -30.82
N VAL A 187 8.21 1.68 -29.87
CA VAL A 187 9.65 1.86 -30.17
C VAL A 187 10.23 0.65 -30.90
N ILE A 188 9.89 -0.57 -30.48
CA ILE A 188 10.33 -1.81 -31.14
C ILE A 188 9.77 -1.89 -32.57
N ALA A 189 8.47 -1.62 -32.73
CA ALA A 189 7.80 -1.71 -34.03
C ALA A 189 8.29 -0.65 -35.01
N THR A 190 8.44 0.60 -34.58
CA THR A 190 8.88 1.72 -35.44
C THR A 190 10.30 1.48 -35.96
N ASN A 191 11.19 0.94 -35.11
CA ASN A 191 12.57 0.63 -35.49
C ASN A 191 12.71 -0.72 -36.22
N GLN A 192 11.60 -1.42 -36.50
CA GLN A 192 11.56 -2.75 -37.12
C GLN A 192 12.50 -3.77 -36.46
N LEU A 193 12.67 -3.68 -35.14
CA LEU A 193 13.60 -4.53 -34.41
C LEU A 193 13.04 -5.95 -34.26
N ALA A 194 13.85 -6.93 -34.66
CA ALA A 194 13.62 -8.32 -34.34
C ALA A 194 14.09 -8.59 -32.91
N THR A 195 13.16 -8.99 -32.03
CA THR A 195 13.47 -9.34 -30.64
C THR A 195 13.33 -10.83 -30.39
N TRP A 196 14.06 -11.30 -29.37
CA TRP A 196 13.98 -12.65 -28.84
C TRP A 196 14.11 -12.62 -27.31
N LYS A 197 13.53 -13.62 -26.64
CA LYS A 197 13.68 -13.88 -25.21
C LYS A 197 13.96 -15.35 -25.00
N TRP A 198 15.10 -15.67 -24.42
CA TRP A 198 15.53 -17.04 -24.18
C TRP A 198 15.57 -17.31 -22.68
N ASN A 199 14.86 -18.34 -22.23
CA ASN A 199 15.03 -18.88 -20.89
C ASN A 199 16.15 -19.92 -20.93
N VAL A 200 17.30 -19.60 -20.32
CA VAL A 200 18.52 -20.40 -20.40
C VAL A 200 18.36 -21.78 -19.75
N GLN A 201 17.57 -21.88 -18.68
CA GLN A 201 17.37 -23.11 -17.92
C GLN A 201 16.50 -24.13 -18.66
N THR A 202 15.40 -23.67 -19.28
CA THR A 202 14.44 -24.54 -19.98
C THR A 202 14.74 -24.69 -21.47
N GLY A 203 15.52 -23.78 -22.04
CA GLY A 203 15.77 -23.71 -23.48
C GLY A 203 14.63 -23.11 -24.30
N ILE A 204 13.49 -22.77 -23.69
CA ILE A 204 12.36 -22.14 -24.37
C ILE A 204 12.79 -20.77 -24.86
N THR A 205 12.55 -20.50 -26.15
CA THR A 205 12.88 -19.21 -26.76
C THR A 205 11.64 -18.63 -27.41
N GLN A 206 11.34 -17.37 -27.12
CA GLN A 206 10.26 -16.61 -27.70
C GLN A 206 10.85 -15.65 -28.72
N PHE A 207 10.45 -15.78 -29.99
CA PHE A 207 10.84 -14.86 -31.05
C PHE A 207 9.69 -13.90 -31.36
N SER A 208 10.02 -12.65 -31.70
CA SER A 208 9.03 -11.71 -32.25
C SER A 208 8.57 -12.11 -33.66
N PRO A 209 7.38 -11.66 -34.11
CA PRO A 209 6.94 -11.87 -35.49
C PRO A 209 7.97 -11.37 -36.51
N ARG A 210 8.58 -10.22 -36.23
CA ARG A 210 9.63 -9.62 -37.08
C ARG A 210 10.87 -10.49 -37.20
N TRP A 211 11.28 -11.16 -36.12
CA TRP A 211 12.40 -12.10 -36.17
C TRP A 211 12.08 -13.30 -37.08
N ALA A 212 10.86 -13.84 -36.99
CA ALA A 212 10.44 -14.94 -37.87
C ALA A 212 10.41 -14.50 -39.34
N GLU A 213 9.86 -13.32 -39.63
CA GLU A 213 9.87 -12.73 -40.98
C GLU A 213 11.30 -12.53 -41.52
N LEU A 214 12.23 -12.11 -40.65
CA LEU A 214 13.63 -11.90 -41.02
C LEU A 214 14.27 -13.18 -41.56
N VAL A 215 13.97 -14.34 -40.97
CA VAL A 215 14.44 -15.65 -41.47
C VAL A 215 13.49 -16.28 -42.49
N GLY A 216 12.41 -15.60 -42.88
CA GLY A 216 11.47 -16.04 -43.92
C GLY A 216 10.38 -17.01 -43.46
N TYR A 217 10.13 -17.09 -42.15
CA TYR A 217 9.13 -17.98 -41.55
C TYR A 217 7.99 -17.19 -40.89
N SER A 218 6.85 -17.85 -40.69
CA SER A 218 5.85 -17.41 -39.72
C SER A 218 6.13 -18.03 -38.35
N LEU A 219 5.73 -17.34 -37.26
CA LEU A 219 5.88 -17.89 -35.91
C LEU A 219 5.24 -19.26 -35.75
N LYS A 220 4.10 -19.51 -36.40
CA LYS A 220 3.41 -20.81 -36.37
C LYS A 220 4.25 -21.95 -36.96
N GLN A 221 5.04 -21.68 -38.00
CA GLN A 221 5.92 -22.68 -38.62
C GLN A 221 7.14 -23.01 -37.76
N LEU A 222 7.55 -22.09 -36.88
CA LEU A 222 8.70 -22.26 -36.00
C LEU A 222 8.35 -22.92 -34.66
N GLN A 223 7.05 -23.08 -34.34
CA GLN A 223 6.64 -23.72 -33.09
C GLN A 223 6.89 -25.24 -33.14
N PRO A 224 7.42 -25.84 -32.05
CA PRO A 224 7.83 -25.22 -30.79
C PRO A 224 9.17 -24.47 -30.91
N THR A 225 9.23 -23.25 -30.37
CA THR A 225 10.43 -22.42 -30.43
C THR A 225 11.33 -22.64 -29.23
N THR A 226 12.56 -23.11 -29.48
CA THR A 226 13.60 -23.31 -28.47
C THR A 226 14.92 -22.72 -28.97
N ILE A 227 15.95 -22.74 -28.12
CA ILE A 227 17.29 -22.34 -28.54
C ILE A 227 17.80 -23.20 -29.71
N GLN A 228 17.32 -24.44 -29.85
CA GLN A 228 17.66 -25.30 -30.99
C GLN A 228 17.12 -24.76 -32.32
N THR A 229 15.98 -24.05 -32.31
CA THR A 229 15.47 -23.36 -33.49
C THR A 229 16.51 -22.37 -34.01
N TRP A 230 17.13 -21.60 -33.12
CA TRP A 230 18.21 -20.67 -33.48
C TRP A 230 19.46 -21.41 -34.00
N TRP A 231 19.93 -22.44 -33.28
CA TRP A 231 21.10 -23.24 -33.69
C TRP A 231 20.95 -23.95 -35.03
N SER A 232 19.72 -24.36 -35.38
CA SER A 232 19.42 -25.05 -36.64
C SER A 232 19.51 -24.13 -37.86
N LEU A 233 19.24 -22.84 -37.66
CA LEU A 233 19.29 -21.81 -38.69
C LEU A 233 20.68 -21.16 -38.79
N LEU A 234 21.53 -21.28 -37.77
CA LEU A 234 22.87 -20.72 -37.77
C LEU A 234 23.83 -21.47 -38.71
N HIS A 235 24.63 -20.72 -39.48
CA HIS A 235 25.71 -21.29 -40.29
C HIS A 235 26.72 -22.06 -39.42
N PRO A 236 27.18 -23.27 -39.83
CA PRO A 236 28.11 -24.08 -39.04
C PRO A 236 29.37 -23.34 -38.60
N ASP A 237 30.01 -22.60 -39.51
CA ASP A 237 31.24 -21.84 -39.23
C ASP A 237 31.06 -20.72 -38.19
N ASP A 238 29.85 -20.20 -38.02
CA ASP A 238 29.59 -19.05 -37.13
C ASP A 238 29.20 -19.50 -35.71
N ARG A 239 29.03 -20.82 -35.49
CA ARG A 239 28.67 -21.42 -34.20
C ARG A 239 29.69 -21.15 -33.11
N GLU A 240 30.97 -21.25 -33.45
CA GLU A 240 32.05 -21.09 -32.49
C GLU A 240 32.12 -19.64 -32.00
N ILE A 241 32.04 -18.67 -32.91
CA ILE A 241 32.07 -17.25 -32.61
C ILE A 241 30.88 -16.85 -31.71
N SER A 242 29.67 -17.32 -32.04
CA SER A 242 28.48 -17.06 -31.22
C SER A 242 28.61 -17.65 -29.80
N ASN A 243 29.07 -18.90 -29.68
CA ASN A 243 29.24 -19.55 -28.39
C ASN A 243 30.27 -18.83 -27.50
N GLN A 244 31.41 -18.41 -28.08
CA GLN A 244 32.43 -17.67 -27.34
C GLN A 244 31.88 -16.33 -26.83
N ALA A 245 31.18 -15.57 -27.68
CA ALA A 245 30.56 -14.30 -27.28
C ALA A 245 29.51 -14.51 -26.16
N MET A 246 28.72 -15.59 -26.22
CA MET A 246 27.75 -15.92 -25.19
C MET A 246 28.42 -16.28 -23.86
N GLN A 247 29.48 -17.08 -23.89
CA GLN A 247 30.24 -17.46 -22.70
C GLN A 247 30.91 -16.26 -22.03
N GLN A 248 31.49 -15.34 -22.81
CA GLN A 248 32.06 -14.10 -22.29
C GLN A 248 31.01 -13.24 -21.58
N HIS A 249 29.81 -13.13 -22.15
CA HIS A 249 28.71 -12.40 -21.52
C HIS A 249 28.23 -13.06 -20.23
N PHE A 250 28.05 -14.39 -20.23
CA PHE A 250 27.67 -15.13 -19.03
C PHE A 250 28.74 -15.09 -17.93
N ALA A 251 30.02 -15.01 -18.30
CA ALA A 251 31.12 -14.81 -17.37
C ALA A 251 31.27 -13.36 -16.87
N GLY A 252 30.39 -12.44 -17.29
CA GLY A 252 30.42 -11.03 -16.91
C GLY A 252 31.56 -10.23 -17.53
N GLN A 253 32.25 -10.77 -18.55
CA GLN A 253 33.38 -10.10 -19.21
C GLN A 253 32.92 -9.02 -20.19
N THR A 254 31.68 -9.14 -20.70
CA THR A 254 31.05 -8.15 -21.59
C THR A 254 29.66 -7.79 -21.06
N GLU A 255 29.32 -6.49 -21.15
CA GLU A 255 28.02 -5.98 -20.71
C GLU A 255 26.87 -6.51 -21.59
N PHE A 256 27.14 -6.78 -22.86
CA PHE A 256 26.18 -7.30 -23.84
C PHE A 256 26.74 -8.50 -24.57
N TYR A 257 25.89 -9.49 -24.82
CA TYR A 257 26.12 -10.46 -25.89
C TYR A 257 25.99 -9.74 -27.23
N HIS A 258 26.97 -9.89 -28.11
CA HIS A 258 26.97 -9.26 -29.41
C HIS A 258 27.68 -10.16 -30.44
N CYS A 259 27.03 -10.40 -31.58
CA CYS A 259 27.62 -11.14 -32.67
C CYS A 259 27.02 -10.72 -34.02
N GLU A 260 27.77 -10.97 -35.10
CA GLU A 260 27.28 -10.92 -36.47
C GLU A 260 27.44 -12.30 -37.07
N VAL A 261 26.32 -12.91 -37.48
CA VAL A 261 26.29 -14.31 -37.90
C VAL A 261 25.42 -14.49 -39.14
N ARG A 262 25.68 -15.55 -39.89
CA ARG A 262 24.85 -15.95 -41.03
C ARG A 262 23.73 -16.87 -40.55
N MET A 263 22.49 -16.49 -40.86
CA MET A 263 21.31 -17.31 -40.63
C MET A 263 20.72 -17.81 -41.96
N ARG A 264 20.19 -19.03 -41.94
CA ARG A 264 19.57 -19.67 -43.09
C ARG A 264 18.15 -19.13 -43.23
N HIS A 265 17.89 -18.47 -44.34
CA HIS A 265 16.55 -18.04 -44.71
C HIS A 265 15.73 -19.22 -45.27
N PHE A 266 14.40 -19.18 -45.17
CA PHE A 266 13.49 -20.25 -45.63
C PHE A 266 13.72 -20.63 -47.10
N ASN A 267 14.09 -19.67 -47.96
CA ASN A 267 14.41 -19.91 -49.38
C ASN A 267 15.77 -20.62 -49.61
N GLY A 268 16.53 -20.93 -48.55
CA GLY A 268 17.82 -21.61 -48.62
C GLY A 268 19.04 -20.68 -48.71
N GLN A 269 18.86 -19.37 -48.81
CA GLN A 269 19.96 -18.40 -48.84
C GLN A 269 20.49 -18.09 -47.43
N TRP A 270 21.72 -17.58 -47.35
CA TRP A 270 22.31 -17.07 -46.12
C TRP A 270 22.14 -15.55 -46.02
N ILE A 271 21.64 -15.09 -44.88
CA ILE A 271 21.50 -13.66 -44.56
C ILE A 271 22.37 -13.31 -43.37
N TRP A 272 22.96 -12.12 -43.37
CA TRP A 272 23.71 -11.60 -42.23
C TRP A 272 22.76 -11.01 -41.20
N VAL A 273 22.89 -11.45 -39.96
CA VAL A 273 22.09 -11.00 -38.82
C VAL A 273 23.04 -10.50 -37.74
N ARG A 274 22.83 -9.26 -37.33
CA ARG A 274 23.52 -8.68 -36.18
C ARG A 274 22.63 -8.86 -34.96
N GLU A 275 23.09 -9.63 -33.99
CA GLU A 275 22.39 -9.85 -32.74
C GLU A 275 23.06 -9.09 -31.59
N ARG A 276 22.21 -8.61 -30.69
CA ARG A 276 22.63 -8.03 -29.42
C ARG A 276 21.64 -8.45 -28.36
N GLY A 277 22.14 -8.97 -27.25
CA GLY A 277 21.33 -9.47 -26.13
C GLY A 277 21.97 -9.14 -24.79
N GLN A 278 21.20 -9.30 -23.73
CA GLN A 278 21.66 -9.15 -22.36
C GLN A 278 20.87 -10.11 -21.45
N VAL A 279 21.53 -10.67 -20.44
CA VAL A 279 20.85 -11.39 -19.35
C VAL A 279 20.10 -10.39 -18.48
N ILE A 280 18.78 -10.50 -18.45
CA ILE A 280 17.90 -9.60 -17.67
C ILE A 280 17.59 -10.13 -16.27
N LYS A 281 17.87 -11.41 -15.99
CA LYS A 281 17.60 -12.04 -14.70
C LYS A 281 18.64 -13.11 -14.37
N TRP A 282 19.07 -13.09 -13.12
CA TRP A 282 20.02 -14.04 -12.55
C TRP A 282 19.35 -14.74 -11.36
N ASP A 283 19.64 -16.03 -11.17
CA ASP A 283 19.20 -16.76 -9.99
C ASP A 283 20.09 -16.46 -8.77
N LEU A 284 19.73 -17.00 -7.60
CA LEU A 284 20.46 -16.81 -6.34
C LEU A 284 21.90 -17.37 -6.39
N GLN A 285 22.21 -18.22 -7.37
CA GLN A 285 23.52 -18.85 -7.57
C GLN A 285 24.31 -18.13 -8.68
N GLN A 286 23.84 -16.97 -9.14
CA GLN A 286 24.40 -16.18 -10.23
C GLN A 286 24.40 -16.89 -11.59
N ASN A 287 23.49 -17.83 -11.81
CA ASN A 287 23.25 -18.36 -13.15
C ASN A 287 22.17 -17.54 -13.87
N PRO A 288 22.28 -17.34 -15.20
CA PRO A 288 21.24 -16.68 -15.98
C PRO A 288 19.93 -17.51 -15.97
N CYS A 289 18.77 -16.85 -15.78
CA CYS A 289 17.46 -17.52 -15.75
C CYS A 289 16.35 -16.80 -16.54
#